data_AF-A0A7C2LIS0-F1
#
_entry.id   AF-A0A7C2LIS0-F1
#
_cell.length_a   1.000
_cell.length_b   1.000
_cell.length_c   1.000
_cell.angle_alpha   90.00
_cell.angle_beta   90.00
_cell.angle_gamma   90.00
#
_symmetry.space_group_name_H-M   'P 1'
#
loop_
_entity.id
_entity.type
_entity.pdbx_description
1 polymer ?
#
loop_
_entity_poly.entity_id
_entity_poly.type
_entity_poly.pdbx_seq_one_letter_code
_entity_poly.pdbx_strand_id
1 'polypeptide(L)'
;MEREPFPRYMVWSTQDIDLSDEWQRRWYIRQVLMYGRAEDVARLDWDEIERLLPELDLPETLHRLWESYFHARKAARVPRLP
;
A
#
# COMPACT_ATOMS: atom_id res chain seq x y z
N MET A 1 -14.82 4.58 14.09
CA MET A 1 -14.50 3.22 13.63
C MET A 1 -14.72 3.22 12.13
N GLU A 2 -13.68 3.55 11.38
CA GLU A 2 -13.72 3.58 9.92
C GLU A 2 -13.57 2.14 9.42
N ARG A 3 -14.59 1.64 8.72
CA ARG A 3 -14.60 0.30 8.12
C ARG A 3 -14.69 0.46 6.61
N GLU A 4 -13.73 -0.10 5.89
CA GLU A 4 -13.67 -0.07 4.43
C GLU A 4 -14.24 -1.40 3.88
N PRO A 5 -15.28 -1.37 3.03
CA PRO A 5 -15.79 -2.57 2.39
C PRO A 5 -14.82 -3.06 1.30
N PHE A 6 -14.57 -4.38 1.26
CA PHE A 6 -13.58 -4.97 0.36
C PHE A 6 -13.90 -4.87 -1.14
N PRO A 7 -12.88 -4.81 -2.01
CA PRO A 7 -13.04 -4.99 -3.45
C PRO A 7 -13.54 -6.41 -3.80
N ARG A 8 -14.65 -6.49 -4.54
CA ARG A 8 -15.41 -7.73 -4.81
C ARG A 8 -14.66 -8.85 -5.58
N TYR A 9 -13.50 -8.56 -6.17
CA TYR A 9 -12.68 -9.52 -6.94
C TYR A 9 -11.53 -10.14 -6.13
N MET A 10 -11.36 -9.66 -4.91
CA MET A 10 -10.41 -10.16 -3.95
C MET A 10 -11.19 -11.17 -3.10
N VAL A 11 -10.78 -12.44 -3.06
CA VAL A 11 -11.50 -13.52 -2.32
C VAL A 11 -10.92 -13.66 -0.92
N TRP A 12 -11.75 -13.43 0.11
CA TRP A 12 -11.34 -13.37 1.52
C TRP A 12 -12.30 -14.18 2.40
N SER A 13 -11.77 -14.69 3.52
CA SER A 13 -12.54 -15.41 4.55
C SER A 13 -13.33 -14.49 5.48
N THR A 14 -13.05 -13.18 5.47
CA THR A 14 -13.63 -12.19 6.40
C THR A 14 -14.18 -11.01 5.60
N GLN A 15 -15.38 -10.53 5.96
CA GLN A 15 -16.12 -9.52 5.20
C GLN A 15 -15.73 -8.06 5.54
N ASP A 16 -15.00 -7.83 6.64
CA ASP A 16 -14.53 -6.52 7.09
C ASP A 16 -13.07 -6.58 7.59
N ILE A 17 -12.30 -5.52 7.38
CA ILE A 17 -11.01 -5.26 8.05
C ILE A 17 -11.16 -4.08 9.00
N ASP A 18 -10.57 -4.22 10.18
CA ASP A 18 -10.39 -3.09 11.09
C ASP A 18 -9.04 -2.41 10.83
N LEU A 19 -9.06 -1.27 10.14
CA LEU A 19 -7.84 -0.50 9.87
C LEU A 19 -7.29 0.22 11.11
N SER A 20 -8.00 0.21 12.25
CA SER A 20 -7.44 0.70 13.52
C SER A 20 -6.48 -0.29 14.17
N ASP A 21 -6.54 -1.57 13.78
CA ASP A 21 -5.58 -2.60 14.16
C ASP A 21 -4.35 -2.52 13.24
N GLU A 22 -3.17 -2.26 13.82
CA GLU A 22 -1.93 -2.10 13.05
C GLU A 22 -1.54 -3.35 12.26
N TRP A 23 -1.82 -4.54 12.80
CA TRP A 23 -1.50 -5.79 12.12
C TRP A 23 -2.42 -5.98 10.91
N GLN A 24 -3.73 -5.75 11.08
CA GLN A 24 -4.68 -5.83 9.97
C GLN A 24 -4.42 -4.76 8.91
N ARG A 25 -4.02 -3.55 9.32
CA ARG A 25 -3.65 -2.48 8.39
C ARG A 25 -2.42 -2.83 7.56
N ARG A 26 -1.31 -3.25 8.21
CA ARG A 26 -0.10 -3.69 7.49
C ARG A 26 -0.42 -4.81 6.51
N TRP A 27 -1.20 -5.78 6.96
CA TRP A 27 -1.62 -6.89 6.12
C TRP A 27 -2.49 -6.44 4.94
N TYR A 28 -3.46 -5.54 5.16
CA TYR A 28 -4.30 -4.97 4.09
C TYR A 28 -3.46 -4.28 3.02
N ILE A 29 -2.55 -3.40 3.42
CA ILE A 29 -1.66 -2.69 2.50
C ILE A 29 -0.84 -3.69 1.70
N ARG A 30 -0.26 -4.71 2.35
CA ARG A 30 0.47 -5.78 1.66
C ARG A 30 -0.37 -6.44 0.57
N GLN A 31 -1.63 -6.78 0.85
CA GLN A 31 -2.51 -7.44 -0.12
C GLN A 31 -2.87 -6.52 -1.30
N VAL A 32 -3.14 -5.25 -1.03
CA VAL A 32 -3.43 -4.27 -2.10
C VAL A 32 -2.21 -4.03 -2.97
N LEU A 33 -0.99 -3.96 -2.41
CA LEU A 33 0.23 -3.81 -3.20
C LEU A 33 0.57 -5.04 -4.05
N MET A 34 0.11 -6.23 -3.66
CA MET A 34 0.35 -7.47 -4.39
C MET A 34 -0.72 -7.80 -5.43
N TYR A 35 -1.99 -7.53 -5.11
CA TYR A 35 -3.15 -8.03 -5.87
C TYR A 35 -4.20 -6.96 -6.17
N GLY A 36 -4.02 -5.75 -5.65
CA GLY A 36 -4.90 -4.61 -5.87
C GLY A 36 -4.92 -4.15 -7.31
N ARG A 37 -6.04 -3.55 -7.70
CA ARG A 37 -6.11 -2.76 -8.93
C ARG A 37 -5.49 -1.40 -8.67
N ALA A 38 -5.14 -0.70 -9.75
CA ALA A 38 -4.62 0.66 -9.68
C ALA A 38 -5.53 1.59 -8.86
N GLU A 39 -6.86 1.42 -8.95
CA GLU A 39 -7.85 2.18 -8.18
C GLU A 39 -7.76 1.93 -6.66
N ASP A 40 -7.47 0.70 -6.23
CA ASP A 40 -7.33 0.38 -4.80
C ASP A 40 -6.05 1.00 -4.25
N VAL A 41 -4.95 0.85 -4.99
CA VAL A 41 -3.67 1.47 -4.64
C VAL A 41 -3.82 2.99 -4.54
N ALA A 42 -4.57 3.61 -5.46
CA ALA A 42 -4.79 5.04 -5.47
C ALA A 42 -5.57 5.57 -4.25
N ARG A 43 -6.35 4.72 -3.58
CA ARG A 43 -7.11 5.07 -2.36
C ARG A 43 -6.26 4.98 -1.09
N LEU A 44 -5.11 4.30 -1.13
CA LEU A 44 -4.22 4.18 0.03
C LEU A 44 -3.48 5.50 0.33
N ASP A 45 -3.12 5.69 1.60
CA ASP A 45 -2.19 6.74 1.99
C ASP A 45 -0.78 6.35 1.53
N TRP A 46 -0.29 7.08 0.53
CA TRP A 46 1.01 6.82 -0.08
C TRP A 46 2.20 7.11 0.84
N ASP A 47 2.09 8.09 1.74
CA ASP A 47 3.16 8.41 2.67
C ASP A 47 3.19 7.35 3.80
N GLU A 48 2.04 6.76 4.14
CA GLU A 48 1.96 5.57 5.00
C GLU A 48 2.57 4.33 4.34
N ILE A 49 2.21 4.02 3.10
CA ILE A 49 2.78 2.89 2.36
C ILE A 49 4.31 3.00 2.31
N GLU A 50 4.83 4.17 1.95
CA GLU A 50 6.28 4.38 1.82
C GLU A 50 7.03 4.08 3.12
N ARG A 51 6.45 4.48 4.25
CA ARG A 51 7.02 4.25 5.59
C ARG A 51 6.94 2.79 6.01
N LEU A 52 5.83 2.12 5.70
CA LEU A 52 5.63 0.71 6.06
C LEU A 52 6.33 -0.25 5.09
N LEU A 53 6.67 0.18 3.87
CA LEU A 53 7.22 -0.67 2.82
C LEU A 53 8.35 -1.61 3.27
N PRO A 54 9.34 -1.18 4.07
CA PRO A 54 10.42 -2.06 4.55
C PRO A 54 9.94 -3.16 5.52
N GLU A 55 8.80 -2.96 6.18
CA GLU A 55 8.18 -3.91 7.12
C GLU A 55 7.16 -4.82 6.41
N LEU A 56 6.70 -4.44 5.22
CA LEU A 56 5.80 -5.26 4.43
C LEU A 56 6.62 -6.39 3.80
N ASP A 57 6.46 -7.61 4.32
CA ASP A 57 7.08 -8.84 3.83
C ASP A 57 6.58 -9.20 2.40
N LEU A 58 6.97 -8.38 1.43
CA LEU A 58 6.62 -8.47 0.03
C LEU A 58 7.65 -9.32 -0.71
N PRO A 59 7.25 -10.05 -1.77
CA PRO A 59 8.19 -10.66 -2.69
C PRO A 59 9.19 -9.63 -3.21
N GLU A 60 10.47 -10.00 -3.29
CA GLU A 60 11.60 -9.11 -3.61
C GLU A 60 11.36 -8.23 -4.85
N THR A 61 10.79 -8.80 -5.91
CA THR A 61 10.47 -8.07 -7.15
C THR A 61 9.45 -6.96 -6.92
N LEU A 62 8.41 -7.20 -6.12
CA LEU A 62 7.39 -6.21 -5.80
C LEU A 62 7.94 -5.16 -4.84
N HIS A 63 8.74 -5.57 -3.86
CA HIS A 63 9.41 -4.64 -2.96
C HIS A 63 10.27 -3.63 -3.75
N ARG A 64 11.14 -4.12 -4.65
CA ARG A 64 11.98 -3.26 -5.50
C ARG A 64 11.18 -2.34 -6.43
N LEU A 65 10.06 -2.83 -6.97
CA LEU A 65 9.19 -2.03 -7.82
C LEU A 65 8.65 -0.82 -7.07
N TRP A 66 8.08 -1.04 -5.88
CA TRP A 66 7.51 0.02 -5.06
C TRP A 66 8.60 0.96 -4.53
N GLU A 67 9.73 0.42 -4.07
CA GLU A 67 10.88 1.21 -3.63
C GLU A 67 11.37 2.16 -4.73
N SER A 68 11.52 1.65 -5.96
CA SER A 68 11.92 2.45 -7.12
C SER A 68 10.91 3.56 -7.43
N TYR A 69 9.61 3.25 -7.35
CA TYR A 69 8.55 4.21 -7.57
C TYR A 69 8.59 5.34 -6.54
N PHE A 70 8.71 5.02 -5.26
CA PHE A 70 8.78 6.01 -4.19
C PHE A 70 10.04 6.87 -4.26
N HIS A 71 11.19 6.26 -4.62
CA HIS A 71 12.42 7.00 -4.89
C HIS A 71 12.24 8.02 -6.04
N ALA A 72 11.64 7.61 -7.16
CA ALA A 72 11.36 8.50 -8.28
C ALA A 72 10.37 9.61 -7.91
N ARG A 73 9.32 9.28 -7.14
CA ARG A 73 8.33 10.25 -6.64
C ARG A 73 8.98 11.30 -5.73
N LYS A 74 9.88 10.91 -4.82
CA LYS A 74 10.65 11.85 -3.99
C LYS A 74 11.50 12.78 -4.85
N ALA A 75 12.23 12.23 -5.83
CA ALA A 75 13.05 13.03 -6.74
C ALA A 75 12.24 14.04 -7.55
N ALA A 76 10.99 13.72 -7.90
CA ALA A 76 10.07 14.65 -8.56
C ALA A 76 9.49 15.72 -7.62
N ARG A 77 9.36 15.44 -6.32
CA ARG A 77 8.89 16.40 -5.29
C ARG A 77 9.97 17.41 -4.88
N VAL A 78 11.25 17.09 -5.04
CA VAL A 78 12.35 18.03 -4.78
C VAL A 78 12.41 19.04 -5.92
N PRO A 79 12.19 20.35 -5.66
CA PRO A 79 12.37 21.37 -6.68
C PRO A 79 13.82 21.32 -7.15
N ARG A 80 14.05 21.12 -8.45
CA ARG A 80 15.38 21.35 -9.02
C ARG A 80 15.64 22.85 -8.96
N LEU A 81 16.38 23.28 -7.94
CA LEU A 81 16.91 24.65 -7.90
C LEU A 81 17.89 24.81 -9.09
N PRO A 82 17.82 25.95 -9.81
CA PRO A 82 18.73 26.25 -10.91
C PRO A 82 20.18 26.45 -10.45
#